data_AF-A0A2M8DRG1-F1
#
_entry.id   AF-A0A2M8DRG1-F1
#
_cell.length_a   1.000
_cell.length_b   1.000
_cell.length_c   1.000
_cell.angle_alpha   90.00
_cell.angle_beta   90.00
_cell.angle_gamma   90.00
#
_symmetry.space_group_name_H-M   'P 1'
#
loop_
_entity.id
_entity.type
_entity.pdbx_description
1 polymer ?
#
loop_
_entity_poly.entity_id
_entity_poly.type
_entity_poly.pdbx_seq_one_letter_code
_entity_poly.pdbx_strand_id
1 'polypeptide(L)'
;FSSSVIPGNERSVQKLKDSLYRQDANVIHYQMVDIHAGGHAKSEDLKLLINLIRPQYFIPIEGNHSFLRIHGKLAEEAGVDPKKIFIADNGQVIEFTKTGGRLTTTKIPSDYVFVDGLGVGDISHVVLRDRQVMAADGMLVVIATVDSKNGKLLHSPDIISRGFIYMKENKKLVEQTRSKVKAVLTENDSKQPANDMYLKDKIRNELGQFLWQKTKRRPMILPVIIEV
;
A
#
# COMPACT_ATOMS: atom_id res chain seq x y z
N PHE A 1 1.80 24.69 -19.67
CA PHE A 1 2.39 23.52 -18.99
C PHE A 1 3.59 23.03 -19.80
N SER A 2 4.77 23.59 -19.52
CA SER A 2 6.07 23.17 -20.09
C SER A 2 6.62 21.98 -19.30
N SER A 3 5.79 20.95 -19.15
CA SER A 3 6.09 19.73 -18.41
C SER A 3 5.20 18.60 -18.91
N SER A 4 5.69 17.36 -18.77
CA SER A 4 4.88 16.15 -18.98
C SER A 4 4.23 15.69 -17.68
N VAL A 5 3.20 14.85 -17.80
CA VAL A 5 2.54 14.26 -16.63
C VAL A 5 3.35 13.06 -16.16
N ILE A 6 3.93 13.16 -14.96
CA ILE A 6 4.58 12.04 -14.29
C ILE A 6 3.49 11.00 -13.92
N PRO A 7 3.70 9.69 -14.19
CA PRO A 7 2.73 8.65 -13.85
C PRO A 7 2.26 8.73 -12.40
N GLY A 8 0.95 8.69 -12.18
CA GLY A 8 0.30 8.85 -10.88
C GLY A 8 -0.24 10.27 -10.61
N ASN A 9 0.14 11.27 -11.41
CA ASN A 9 -0.31 12.66 -11.27
C ASN A 9 -1.43 13.06 -12.26
N GLU A 10 -1.91 12.14 -13.09
CA GLU A 10 -2.87 12.41 -14.18
C GLU A 10 -4.11 13.14 -13.68
N ARG A 11 -4.70 12.64 -12.59
CA ARG A 11 -5.92 13.22 -12.02
C ARG A 11 -5.71 14.63 -11.48
N SER A 12 -4.58 14.88 -10.82
CA SER A 12 -4.25 16.18 -10.24
C SER A 12 -4.02 17.23 -11.32
N VAL A 13 -3.24 16.88 -12.34
CA VAL A 13 -2.99 17.77 -13.49
C VAL A 13 -4.28 18.03 -14.26
N GLN A 14 -5.11 17.02 -14.48
CA GLN A 14 -6.40 17.20 -15.16
C GLN A 14 -7.32 18.17 -14.40
N LYS A 15 -7.45 18.01 -13.08
CA LYS A 15 -8.25 18.92 -12.24
C LYS A 15 -7.75 20.37 -12.33
N LEU A 16 -6.44 20.57 -12.34
CA LEU A 16 -5.85 21.89 -12.50
C LEU A 16 -6.17 22.49 -13.87
N LYS A 17 -6.00 21.72 -14.96
CA LYS A 17 -6.37 22.15 -16.32
C LYS A 17 -7.84 22.56 -16.39
N ASP A 18 -8.75 21.74 -15.87
CA ASP A 18 -10.18 22.05 -15.87
C ASP A 18 -10.49 23.33 -15.08
N SER A 19 -9.78 23.56 -13.97
CA SER A 19 -9.97 24.75 -13.13
C SER A 19 -9.50 26.03 -13.84
N LEU A 20 -8.47 25.95 -14.67
CA LEU A 20 -8.02 27.06 -15.52
C LEU A 20 -9.00 27.32 -16.65
N TYR A 21 -9.48 26.28 -17.34
CA TYR A 21 -10.47 26.43 -18.40
C TYR A 21 -11.81 27.00 -17.90
N ARG A 22 -12.24 26.66 -16.68
CA ARG A 22 -13.42 27.28 -16.04
C ARG A 22 -13.27 28.78 -15.76
N GLN A 23 -12.05 29.31 -15.81
CA GLN A 23 -11.75 30.74 -15.66
C GLN A 23 -11.40 31.38 -17.02
N ASP A 24 -11.84 30.76 -18.12
CA ASP A 24 -11.60 31.22 -19.50
C ASP A 24 -10.12 31.38 -19.88
N ALA A 25 -9.22 30.70 -19.15
CA ALA A 25 -7.80 30.71 -19.47
C ALA A 25 -7.51 29.88 -20.74
N ASN A 26 -6.62 30.38 -21.59
CA ASN A 26 -6.07 29.60 -22.68
C ASN A 26 -4.93 28.70 -22.17
N VAL A 27 -5.15 27.39 -22.13
CA VAL A 27 -4.19 26.44 -21.56
C VAL A 27 -3.40 25.73 -22.67
N ILE A 28 -2.13 26.09 -22.79
CA ILE A 28 -1.17 25.45 -23.70
C ILE A 28 -0.36 24.38 -22.95
N HIS A 29 -0.21 23.18 -23.52
CA HIS A 29 0.57 22.08 -22.91
C HIS A 29 1.37 21.25 -23.93
N TYR A 30 2.30 20.44 -23.42
CA TYR A 30 3.30 19.67 -24.19
C TYR A 30 2.78 18.72 -25.28
N GLN A 31 1.49 18.38 -25.26
CA GLN A 31 0.89 17.54 -26.31
C GLN A 31 0.40 18.38 -27.51
N MET A 32 0.25 19.70 -27.32
CA MET A 32 -0.22 20.62 -28.36
C MET A 32 0.94 21.30 -29.09
N VAL A 33 2.03 21.54 -28.37
CA VAL A 33 3.21 22.26 -28.86
C VAL A 33 4.46 21.67 -28.24
N ASP A 34 5.57 21.77 -28.96
CA ASP A 34 6.88 21.30 -28.51
C ASP A 34 7.49 22.28 -27.49
N ILE A 35 7.04 22.15 -26.25
CA ILE A 35 7.44 23.02 -25.13
C ILE A 35 8.03 22.24 -23.96
N HIS A 36 8.29 20.94 -24.14
CA HIS A 36 8.88 20.11 -23.10
C HIS A 36 9.69 18.97 -23.70
N ALA A 37 10.95 18.86 -23.29
CA ALA A 37 11.80 17.70 -23.53
C ALA A 37 11.96 16.90 -22.23
N GLY A 38 12.00 15.57 -22.35
CA GLY A 38 12.33 14.71 -21.21
C GLY A 38 13.79 14.89 -20.80
N GLY A 39 14.08 14.69 -19.52
CA GLY A 39 15.46 14.74 -18.99
C GLY A 39 16.27 13.46 -19.19
N HIS A 40 15.67 12.40 -19.74
CA HIS A 40 16.30 11.09 -19.91
C HIS A 40 16.52 10.77 -21.40
N ALA A 41 17.66 10.13 -21.67
CA ALA A 41 18.06 9.65 -22.99
C ALA A 41 17.02 8.68 -23.59
N LYS A 42 16.77 8.80 -24.89
CA LYS A 42 15.96 7.84 -25.65
C LYS A 42 16.83 6.70 -26.17
N SER A 43 16.21 5.69 -26.79
CA SER A 43 16.90 4.47 -27.23
C SER A 43 18.17 4.70 -28.06
N GLU A 44 18.13 5.64 -29.01
CA GLU A 44 19.28 5.92 -29.87
C GLU A 44 20.40 6.68 -29.14
N ASP A 45 20.05 7.57 -28.20
CA ASP A 45 21.02 8.24 -27.33
C ASP A 45 21.73 7.22 -26.41
N LEU A 46 20.95 6.25 -25.88
CA LEU A 46 21.49 5.16 -25.05
C LEU A 46 22.44 4.27 -25.88
N LYS A 47 22.05 3.88 -27.10
CA LYS A 47 22.91 3.10 -28.01
C LYS A 47 24.18 3.87 -28.39
N LEU A 48 24.06 5.17 -28.66
CA LEU A 48 25.21 6.03 -28.92
C LEU A 48 26.20 6.00 -27.75
N LEU A 49 25.70 6.16 -26.52
CA LEU A 49 26.55 6.11 -25.32
C LEU A 49 27.24 4.75 -25.17
N ILE A 50 26.52 3.65 -25.38
CA ILE A 50 27.07 2.29 -25.31
C ILE A 50 28.18 2.10 -26.37
N ASN A 51 27.97 2.58 -27.59
CA ASN A 51 28.94 2.51 -28.68
C ASN A 51 30.17 3.37 -28.45
N LEU A 52 30.03 4.52 -27.75
CA LEU A 52 31.16 5.37 -27.39
C LEU A 52 32.00 4.74 -26.27
N ILE A 53 31.34 4.21 -25.23
CA ILE A 53 32.01 3.63 -24.05
C ILE A 53 32.63 2.27 -24.37
N ARG A 54 31.96 1.44 -25.20
CA ARG A 54 32.31 0.04 -25.47
C ARG A 54 32.51 -0.76 -24.17
N PRO A 55 31.47 -0.88 -23.33
CA PRO A 55 31.60 -1.46 -22.01
C PRO A 55 31.93 -2.96 -22.08
N GLN A 56 32.82 -3.42 -21.19
CA GLN A 56 33.08 -4.86 -21.04
C GLN A 56 31.89 -5.59 -20.41
N TYR A 57 31.20 -4.95 -19.45
CA TYR A 57 29.97 -5.43 -18.82
C TYR A 57 28.97 -4.28 -18.80
N PHE A 58 27.71 -4.61 -18.99
CA PHE A 58 26.64 -3.62 -19.02
C PHE A 58 25.62 -3.91 -17.92
N ILE A 59 25.36 -2.91 -17.08
CA ILE A 59 24.44 -3.02 -15.94
C ILE A 59 23.43 -1.88 -16.10
N PRO A 60 22.22 -2.14 -16.64
CA PRO A 60 21.20 -1.11 -16.69
C PRO A 60 20.75 -0.76 -15.27
N ILE A 61 20.69 0.54 -14.99
CA ILE A 61 20.18 1.11 -13.74
C ILE A 61 19.03 2.07 -14.01
N GLU A 62 18.40 2.58 -12.94
CA GLU A 62 17.38 3.63 -12.97
C GLU A 62 16.16 3.30 -13.84
N GLY A 63 15.24 2.51 -13.29
CA GLY A 63 13.95 2.23 -13.90
C GLY A 63 13.25 1.03 -13.27
N ASN A 64 11.99 0.85 -13.63
CA ASN A 64 11.28 -0.39 -13.32
C ASN A 64 11.95 -1.56 -14.04
N HIS A 65 11.79 -2.77 -13.52
CA HIS A 65 12.45 -3.98 -14.07
C HIS A 65 12.21 -4.15 -15.58
N SER A 66 11.03 -3.79 -16.09
CA SER A 66 10.73 -3.78 -17.52
C SER A 66 11.64 -2.85 -18.33
N PHE A 67 11.97 -1.66 -17.82
CA PHE A 67 12.87 -0.72 -18.47
C PHE A 67 14.31 -1.23 -18.44
N LEU A 68 14.74 -1.84 -17.34
CA LEU A 68 16.07 -2.46 -17.25
C LEU A 68 16.24 -3.58 -18.28
N ARG A 69 15.19 -4.39 -18.49
CA ARG A 69 15.15 -5.44 -19.53
C ARG A 69 15.23 -4.86 -20.93
N ILE A 70 14.49 -3.80 -21.22
CA ILE A 70 14.54 -3.13 -22.53
C ILE A 70 15.92 -2.51 -22.76
N HIS A 71 16.49 -1.84 -21.76
CA HIS A 71 17.83 -1.24 -21.87
C HIS A 71 18.92 -2.31 -22.09
N GLY A 72 18.81 -3.45 -21.42
CA GLY A 72 19.65 -4.62 -21.70
C GLY A 72 19.56 -5.10 -23.15
N LYS A 73 18.35 -5.13 -23.74
CA LYS A 73 18.18 -5.45 -25.16
C LYS A 73 18.82 -4.40 -26.07
N LEU A 74 18.70 -3.11 -25.75
CA LEU A 74 19.37 -2.06 -26.52
C LEU A 74 20.90 -2.21 -26.48
N ALA A 75 21.45 -2.65 -25.35
CA ALA A 75 22.88 -2.95 -25.22
C ALA A 75 23.30 -4.15 -26.07
N GLU A 76 22.48 -5.21 -26.09
CA GLU A 76 22.69 -6.37 -26.98
C GLU A 76 22.65 -5.96 -28.45
N GLU A 77 21.66 -5.15 -28.86
CA GLU A 77 21.57 -4.58 -30.21
C GLU A 77 22.77 -3.71 -30.58
N ALA A 78 23.37 -3.03 -29.59
CA ALA A 78 24.60 -2.25 -29.75
C ALA A 78 25.88 -3.10 -29.70
N GLY A 79 25.76 -4.44 -29.63
CA GLY A 79 26.89 -5.37 -29.72
C GLY A 79 27.51 -5.79 -28.40
N VAL A 80 26.89 -5.48 -27.26
CA VAL A 80 27.32 -6.03 -25.96
C VAL A 80 26.93 -7.51 -25.88
N ASP A 81 27.87 -8.38 -25.51
CA ASP A 81 27.60 -9.80 -25.30
C ASP A 81 26.48 -10.00 -24.25
N PRO A 82 25.38 -10.70 -24.57
CA PRO A 82 24.28 -10.98 -23.64
C PRO A 82 24.72 -11.59 -22.31
N LYS A 83 25.81 -12.37 -22.30
CA LYS A 83 26.37 -12.98 -21.08
C LYS A 83 27.03 -11.96 -20.16
N LYS A 84 27.30 -10.75 -20.64
CA LYS A 84 27.92 -9.65 -19.89
C LYS A 84 26.94 -8.52 -19.58
N ILE A 85 25.64 -8.73 -19.85
CA ILE A 85 24.55 -7.83 -19.47
C ILE A 85 23.93 -8.34 -18.16
N PHE A 86 24.08 -7.57 -17.08
CA PHE A 86 23.58 -7.96 -15.75
C PHE A 86 22.38 -7.11 -15.34
N ILE A 87 21.22 -7.72 -15.32
CA ILE A 87 19.98 -7.10 -14.85
C ILE A 87 19.75 -7.52 -13.41
N ALA A 88 20.14 -6.65 -12.47
CA ALA A 88 20.08 -6.90 -11.05
C ALA A 88 18.79 -6.34 -10.41
N ASP A 89 18.32 -7.01 -9.35
CA ASP A 89 17.36 -6.42 -8.42
C ASP A 89 18.07 -5.59 -7.34
N ASN A 90 17.32 -4.71 -6.66
CA ASN A 90 17.81 -4.05 -5.45
C ASN A 90 18.35 -5.08 -4.45
N GLY A 91 19.55 -4.79 -3.92
CA GLY A 91 20.27 -5.65 -2.99
C GLY A 91 21.00 -6.84 -3.63
N GLN A 92 20.80 -7.15 -4.91
CA GLN A 92 21.52 -8.26 -5.56
C GLN A 92 22.99 -7.89 -5.83
N VAL A 93 23.90 -8.78 -5.44
CA VAL A 93 25.34 -8.53 -5.55
C VAL A 93 25.85 -8.90 -6.94
N ILE A 94 26.55 -7.97 -7.58
CA ILE A 94 27.37 -8.23 -8.77
C ILE A 94 28.83 -8.30 -8.32
N GLU A 95 29.50 -9.40 -8.62
CA GLU A 95 30.88 -9.62 -8.24
C GLU A 95 31.79 -9.49 -9.45
N PHE A 96 32.88 -8.73 -9.32
CA PHE A 96 33.95 -8.65 -10.31
C PHE A 96 35.24 -9.18 -9.70
N THR A 97 35.84 -10.15 -10.39
CA THR A 97 37.13 -10.75 -10.02
C THR A 97 38.09 -10.68 -11.19
N LYS A 98 39.33 -11.15 -11.00
CA LYS A 98 40.32 -11.24 -12.09
C LYS A 98 39.87 -12.15 -13.24
N THR A 99 38.95 -13.09 -13.01
CA THR A 99 38.47 -14.02 -14.04
C THR A 99 37.21 -13.52 -14.75
N GLY A 100 36.56 -12.48 -14.24
CA GLY A 100 35.38 -11.87 -14.86
C GLY A 100 34.35 -11.36 -13.86
N GLY A 101 33.24 -10.85 -14.42
CA GLY A 101 32.07 -10.40 -13.69
C GLY A 101 30.98 -11.47 -13.68
N ARG A 102 30.23 -11.57 -12.58
CA ARG A 102 29.04 -12.42 -12.48
C ARG A 102 27.96 -11.75 -11.64
N LEU A 103 26.70 -11.92 -12.05
CA LEU A 103 25.55 -11.64 -11.21
C LEU A 103 25.36 -12.80 -10.23
N THR A 104 25.47 -12.53 -8.93
CA THR A 104 25.39 -13.58 -7.91
C THR A 104 23.95 -13.82 -7.48
N THR A 105 23.70 -14.94 -6.78
CA THR A 105 22.44 -15.20 -6.09
C THR A 105 22.40 -14.55 -4.70
N THR A 106 23.52 -13.99 -4.23
CA THR A 106 23.61 -13.30 -2.95
C THR A 106 22.83 -11.99 -3.00
N LYS A 107 21.96 -11.78 -2.01
CA LYS A 107 21.30 -10.50 -1.76
C LYS A 107 21.74 -9.94 -0.41
N ILE A 108 22.01 -8.64 -0.38
CA ILE A 108 22.21 -7.89 0.87
C ILE A 108 20.89 -7.24 1.30
N PRO A 109 20.70 -6.93 2.59
CA PRO A 109 19.51 -6.22 3.06
C PRO A 109 19.33 -4.89 2.31
N SER A 110 18.16 -4.71 1.70
CA SER A 110 17.81 -3.51 0.92
C SER A 110 16.32 -3.26 1.02
N ASP A 111 15.86 -2.89 2.20
CA ASP A 111 14.45 -2.60 2.47
C ASP A 111 14.15 -1.10 2.37
N TYR A 112 12.89 -0.79 2.11
CA TYR A 112 12.42 0.59 2.14
C TYR A 112 12.41 1.12 3.57
N VAL A 113 12.93 2.34 3.74
CA VAL A 113 12.74 3.12 4.97
C VAL A 113 11.75 4.23 4.64
N PHE A 114 10.57 4.16 5.25
CA PHE A 114 9.54 5.17 5.06
C PHE A 114 9.78 6.36 6.00
N VAL A 115 9.44 7.56 5.51
CA VAL A 115 9.52 8.81 6.28
C VAL A 115 8.13 9.43 6.31
N ASP A 116 7.64 9.73 7.50
CA ASP A 116 6.32 10.34 7.72
C ASP A 116 6.43 11.44 8.80
N GLY A 117 6.30 12.70 8.39
CA GLY A 117 6.55 13.85 9.26
C GLY A 117 8.00 13.91 9.75
N LEU A 118 8.19 13.89 11.07
CA LEU A 118 9.52 13.82 11.71
C LEU A 118 10.01 12.38 11.92
N GLY A 119 9.14 11.39 11.68
CA GLY A 119 9.44 9.97 11.84
C GLY A 119 10.26 9.43 10.67
N VAL A 120 11.34 8.70 10.97
CA VAL A 120 12.18 8.03 10.00
C VAL A 120 12.26 6.54 10.38
N GLY A 121 11.71 5.68 9.52
CA GLY A 121 11.69 4.23 9.72
C GLY A 121 10.75 3.73 10.82
N ASP A 122 9.95 4.61 11.42
CA ASP A 122 8.92 4.28 12.41
C ASP A 122 7.63 3.74 11.76
N ILE A 123 7.43 4.01 10.47
CA ILE A 123 6.34 3.45 9.69
C ILE A 123 6.76 2.11 9.08
N SER A 124 6.10 1.04 9.53
CA SER A 124 6.24 -0.29 8.93
C SER A 124 5.17 -0.57 7.87
N HIS A 125 5.38 -1.63 7.09
CA HIS A 125 4.37 -2.14 6.14
C HIS A 125 3.03 -2.48 6.81
N VAL A 126 3.02 -2.84 8.10
CA VAL A 126 1.79 -3.11 8.86
C VAL A 126 0.97 -1.84 9.02
N VAL A 127 1.61 -0.72 9.38
CA VAL A 127 0.94 0.57 9.53
C VAL A 127 0.36 1.04 8.19
N LEU A 128 1.08 0.86 7.08
CA LEU A 128 0.58 1.19 5.74
C LEU A 128 -0.63 0.33 5.36
N ARG A 129 -0.59 -0.97 5.64
CA ARG A 129 -1.73 -1.88 5.40
C ARG A 129 -2.95 -1.47 6.21
N ASP A 130 -2.77 -1.12 7.48
CA ASP A 130 -3.86 -0.67 8.34
C ASP A 130 -4.49 0.62 7.81
N ARG A 131 -3.66 1.58 7.38
CA ARG A 131 -4.13 2.81 6.70
C ARG A 131 -4.95 2.50 5.44
N GLN A 132 -4.50 1.56 4.60
CA GLN A 132 -5.22 1.16 3.38
C GLN A 132 -6.58 0.55 3.69
N VAL A 133 -6.65 -0.38 4.65
CA VAL A 133 -7.92 -1.01 5.07
C VAL A 133 -8.88 0.04 5.63
N MET A 134 -8.39 0.93 6.50
CA MET A 134 -9.21 2.02 7.07
C MET A 134 -9.70 2.99 5.99
N ALA A 135 -8.88 3.32 4.99
CA ALA A 135 -9.26 4.22 3.91
C ALA A 135 -10.31 3.61 2.97
N ALA A 136 -10.26 2.30 2.74
CA ALA A 136 -11.20 1.60 1.86
C ALA A 136 -12.53 1.30 2.55
N ASP A 137 -12.49 0.70 3.74
CA ASP A 137 -13.67 0.11 4.38
C ASP A 137 -14.05 0.77 5.72
N GLY A 138 -13.23 1.68 6.23
CA GLY A 138 -13.42 2.30 7.54
C GLY A 138 -13.17 1.33 8.69
N MET A 139 -13.65 1.70 9.87
CA MET A 139 -13.50 0.91 11.08
C MET A 139 -14.76 0.91 11.96
N LEU A 140 -14.81 -0.12 12.81
CA LEU A 140 -15.80 -0.30 13.86
C LEU A 140 -15.07 -0.70 15.16
N VAL A 141 -15.22 0.13 16.20
CA VAL A 141 -14.75 -0.18 17.54
C VAL A 141 -15.91 -0.71 18.36
N VAL A 142 -15.69 -1.82 19.06
CA VAL A 142 -16.69 -2.47 19.92
C VAL A 142 -16.13 -2.48 21.33
N ILE A 143 -16.81 -1.81 22.25
CA ILE A 143 -16.39 -1.72 23.65
C ILE A 143 -17.38 -2.53 24.49
N ALA A 144 -16.89 -3.52 25.23
CA ALA A 144 -17.70 -4.35 26.11
C ALA A 144 -17.07 -4.39 27.51
N THR A 145 -17.89 -4.23 28.54
CA THR A 145 -17.45 -4.32 29.94
C THR A 145 -17.93 -5.65 30.52
N VAL A 146 -17.01 -6.46 31.02
CA VAL A 146 -17.29 -7.80 31.56
C VAL A 146 -16.83 -7.91 33.02
N ASP A 147 -17.51 -8.74 33.78
CA ASP A 147 -17.14 -9.11 35.15
C ASP A 147 -15.90 -10.03 35.12
N SER A 148 -14.86 -9.65 35.86
CA SER A 148 -13.58 -10.35 35.93
C SER A 148 -13.67 -11.79 36.48
N LYS A 149 -14.68 -12.09 37.30
CA LYS A 149 -14.84 -13.40 37.97
C LYS A 149 -15.61 -14.39 37.14
N ASN A 150 -16.64 -13.93 36.43
CA ASN A 150 -17.57 -14.82 35.72
C ASN A 150 -17.66 -14.55 34.20
N GLY A 151 -16.93 -13.54 33.69
CA GLY A 151 -16.88 -13.19 32.27
C GLY A 151 -18.18 -12.62 31.71
N LYS A 152 -19.19 -12.35 32.55
CA LYS A 152 -20.50 -11.88 32.10
C LYS A 152 -20.43 -10.41 31.74
N LEU A 153 -21.13 -10.08 30.66
CA LEU A 153 -21.34 -8.72 30.23
C LEU A 153 -22.13 -7.92 31.29
N LEU A 154 -21.57 -6.81 31.76
CA LEU A 154 -22.18 -5.93 32.76
C LEU A 154 -23.17 -4.93 32.14
N HIS A 155 -22.83 -4.39 30.97
CA HIS A 155 -23.61 -3.35 30.28
C HIS A 155 -23.75 -3.62 28.79
N SER A 156 -24.65 -2.91 28.11
CA SER A 156 -24.77 -3.04 26.65
C SER A 156 -23.46 -2.58 25.97
N PRO A 157 -22.94 -3.31 24.96
CA PRO A 157 -21.72 -2.91 24.29
C PRO A 157 -21.90 -1.59 23.53
N ASP A 158 -20.87 -0.76 23.58
CA ASP A 158 -20.79 0.48 22.82
C ASP A 158 -20.15 0.23 21.47
N ILE A 159 -20.74 0.84 20.44
CA ILE A 159 -20.33 0.67 19.05
C ILE A 159 -19.96 2.05 18.51
N ILE A 160 -18.72 2.21 18.06
CA ILE A 160 -18.22 3.43 17.44
C ILE A 160 -17.81 3.12 16.01
N SER A 161 -18.32 3.89 15.05
CA SER A 161 -17.93 3.76 13.65
C SER A 161 -17.21 5.00 13.14
N ARG A 162 -16.19 4.82 12.29
CA ARG A 162 -15.48 5.87 11.56
C ARG A 162 -15.21 5.39 10.13
N GLY A 163 -15.59 6.17 9.12
CA GLY A 163 -15.40 5.82 7.70
C GLY A 163 -16.20 4.60 7.20
N PHE A 164 -16.85 3.85 8.08
CA PHE A 164 -17.65 2.68 7.73
C PHE A 164 -19.12 3.06 7.54
N ILE A 165 -19.86 3.39 8.60
CA ILE A 165 -21.27 3.77 8.50
C ILE A 165 -21.58 5.07 9.24
N TYR A 166 -22.55 5.84 8.73
CA TYR A 166 -23.09 6.97 9.48
C TYR A 166 -24.14 6.48 10.47
N MET A 167 -23.77 6.49 11.75
CA MET A 167 -24.53 5.86 12.85
C MET A 167 -25.97 6.38 12.97
N LYS A 168 -26.19 7.69 12.72
CA LYS A 168 -27.54 8.30 12.87
C LYS A 168 -28.55 7.77 11.84
N GLU A 169 -28.09 7.44 10.65
CA GLU A 169 -28.92 6.89 9.56
C GLU A 169 -29.00 5.35 9.62
N ASN A 170 -28.05 4.70 10.28
CA ASN A 170 -27.92 3.24 10.30
C ASN A 170 -28.30 2.61 11.65
N LYS A 171 -29.25 3.20 12.40
CA LYS A 171 -29.65 2.76 13.75
C LYS A 171 -29.96 1.26 13.83
N LYS A 172 -30.70 0.72 12.86
CA LYS A 172 -31.06 -0.70 12.82
C LYS A 172 -29.83 -1.60 12.73
N LEU A 173 -28.85 -1.25 11.89
CA LEU A 173 -27.61 -2.02 11.75
C LEU A 173 -26.77 -1.94 13.01
N VAL A 174 -26.73 -0.79 13.67
CA VAL A 174 -26.04 -0.59 14.94
C VAL A 174 -26.64 -1.46 16.04
N GLU A 175 -27.97 -1.44 16.20
CA GLU A 175 -28.63 -2.29 17.19
C GLU A 175 -28.46 -3.78 16.88
N GLN A 176 -28.53 -4.19 15.61
CA GLN A 176 -28.25 -5.58 15.23
C GLN A 176 -26.81 -5.99 15.53
N THR A 177 -25.85 -5.11 15.27
CA THR A 177 -24.43 -5.31 15.63
C THR A 177 -24.30 -5.49 17.13
N ARG A 178 -24.92 -4.61 17.94
CA ARG A 178 -24.91 -4.69 19.40
C ARG A 178 -25.52 -6.00 19.89
N SER A 179 -26.67 -6.41 19.36
CA SER A 179 -27.31 -7.68 19.69
C SER A 179 -26.43 -8.88 19.33
N LYS A 180 -25.72 -8.82 18.20
CA LYS A 180 -24.78 -9.87 17.80
C LYS A 180 -23.60 -9.97 18.76
N VAL A 181 -23.02 -8.84 19.20
CA VAL A 181 -21.96 -8.83 20.23
C VAL A 181 -22.46 -9.43 21.54
N LYS A 182 -23.67 -9.04 21.99
CA LYS A 182 -24.29 -9.61 23.20
C LYS A 182 -24.44 -11.13 23.09
N ALA A 183 -24.91 -11.63 21.95
CA ALA A 183 -25.03 -13.07 21.72
C ALA A 183 -23.66 -13.77 21.82
N VAL A 184 -22.65 -13.25 21.11
CA VAL A 184 -21.28 -13.80 21.13
C VAL A 184 -20.70 -13.90 22.55
N LEU A 185 -20.94 -12.87 23.37
CA LEU A 185 -20.47 -12.80 24.76
C LEU A 185 -21.30 -13.66 25.73
N THR A 186 -22.59 -13.85 25.47
CA THR A 186 -23.48 -14.65 26.33
C THR A 186 -23.35 -16.16 26.05
N GLU A 187 -23.03 -16.54 24.82
CA GLU A 187 -22.79 -17.93 24.41
C GLU A 187 -21.47 -18.50 24.93
N ASN A 188 -20.57 -17.67 25.49
CA ASN A 188 -19.36 -18.18 26.13
C ASN A 188 -19.67 -18.69 27.54
N ASP A 189 -19.30 -19.94 27.78
CA ASP A 189 -19.64 -20.71 28.97
C ASP A 189 -19.13 -20.03 30.26
N SER A 190 -20.05 -19.77 31.18
CA SER A 190 -19.88 -19.05 32.46
C SER A 190 -18.88 -19.65 33.46
N LYS A 191 -18.09 -20.65 33.03
CA LYS A 191 -17.16 -21.44 33.86
C LYS A 191 -15.69 -21.31 33.45
N GLN A 192 -15.38 -20.57 32.38
CA GLN A 192 -13.99 -20.28 32.02
C GLN A 192 -13.68 -18.81 32.33
N PRO A 193 -12.50 -18.50 32.89
CA PRO A 193 -12.04 -17.12 32.98
C PRO A 193 -12.07 -16.49 31.60
N ALA A 194 -12.43 -15.20 31.53
CA ALA A 194 -12.49 -14.48 30.27
C ALA A 194 -11.12 -14.54 29.59
N ASN A 195 -10.96 -15.41 28.60
CA ASN A 195 -9.80 -15.33 27.73
C ASN A 195 -10.07 -14.17 26.77
N ASP A 196 -9.63 -12.98 27.20
CA ASP A 196 -9.75 -11.71 26.49
C ASP A 196 -9.37 -11.85 25.00
N MET A 197 -8.30 -12.59 24.68
CA MET A 197 -7.86 -12.80 23.30
C MET A 197 -8.85 -13.64 22.49
N TYR A 198 -9.33 -14.75 23.05
CA TYR A 198 -10.34 -15.60 22.39
C TYR A 198 -11.65 -14.84 22.14
N LEU A 199 -12.12 -14.08 23.14
CA LEU A 199 -13.35 -13.28 23.03
C LEU A 199 -13.20 -12.20 21.95
N LYS A 200 -12.08 -11.48 21.93
CA LYS A 200 -11.76 -10.48 20.91
C LYS A 200 -11.79 -11.09 19.50
N ASP A 201 -11.14 -12.23 19.31
CA ASP A 201 -11.11 -12.89 18.00
C ASP A 201 -12.49 -13.41 17.58
N LYS A 202 -13.26 -13.98 18.50
CA LYS A 202 -14.64 -14.42 18.25
C LYS A 202 -15.53 -13.25 17.81
N ILE A 203 -15.50 -12.13 18.54
CA ILE A 203 -16.21 -10.90 18.16
C ILE A 203 -15.78 -10.43 16.77
N ARG A 204 -14.47 -10.35 16.51
CA ARG A 204 -13.94 -9.88 15.22
C ARG A 204 -14.45 -10.73 14.05
N ASN A 205 -14.38 -12.06 14.19
CA ASN A 205 -14.76 -12.99 13.12
C ASN A 205 -16.28 -12.99 12.86
N GLU A 206 -17.09 -13.11 13.91
CA GLU A 206 -18.54 -13.18 13.77
C GLU A 206 -19.14 -11.86 13.31
N LEU A 207 -18.66 -10.73 13.85
CA LEU A 207 -19.07 -9.42 13.35
C LEU A 207 -18.58 -9.17 11.94
N GLY A 208 -17.35 -9.59 11.61
CA GLY A 208 -16.81 -9.46 10.26
C GLY A 208 -17.71 -10.13 9.22
N GLN A 209 -18.13 -11.36 9.50
CA GLN A 209 -19.06 -12.10 8.64
C GLN A 209 -20.44 -11.42 8.57
N PHE A 210 -20.99 -11.01 9.72
CA PHE A 210 -22.28 -10.33 9.78
C PHE A 210 -22.30 -9.01 8.97
N LEU A 211 -21.30 -8.14 9.19
CA LEU A 211 -21.19 -6.86 8.50
C LEU A 211 -20.98 -7.04 7.00
N TRP A 212 -20.16 -8.02 6.59
CA TRP A 212 -20.00 -8.36 5.18
C TRP A 212 -21.32 -8.79 4.54
N GLN A 213 -22.09 -9.65 5.21
CA GLN A 213 -23.39 -10.10 4.69
C GLN A 213 -24.38 -8.95 4.52
N LYS A 214 -24.39 -8.00 5.46
CA LYS A 214 -25.31 -6.85 5.46
C LYS A 214 -24.88 -5.71 4.54
N THR A 215 -23.58 -5.48 4.39
CA THR A 215 -23.05 -4.24 3.77
C THR A 215 -22.13 -4.46 2.59
N LYS A 216 -21.67 -5.71 2.37
CA LYS A 216 -20.64 -6.05 1.38
C LYS A 216 -19.34 -5.25 1.53
N ARG A 217 -19.04 -4.84 2.76
CA ARG A 217 -17.81 -4.14 3.18
C ARG A 217 -17.19 -4.85 4.37
N ARG A 218 -15.87 -4.76 4.53
CA ARG A 218 -15.11 -5.41 5.61
C ARG A 218 -14.36 -4.36 6.43
N PRO A 219 -15.05 -3.60 7.30
CA PRO A 219 -14.36 -2.62 8.13
C PRO A 219 -13.35 -3.29 9.04
N MET A 220 -12.33 -2.55 9.44
CA MET A 220 -11.45 -2.97 10.53
C MET A 220 -12.26 -3.03 11.83
N ILE A 221 -12.32 -4.20 12.47
CA ILE A 221 -13.07 -4.40 13.71
C ILE A 221 -12.09 -4.47 14.88
N LEU A 222 -12.22 -3.51 15.81
CA LEU A 222 -11.39 -3.40 17.00
C LEU A 222 -12.24 -3.66 18.26
N PRO A 223 -12.25 -4.90 18.77
CA PRO A 223 -12.90 -5.22 20.03
C PRO A 223 -12.02 -4.81 21.22
N VAL A 224 -12.61 -4.07 22.16
CA VAL A 224 -12.03 -3.64 23.42
C VAL A 224 -12.88 -4.24 24.54
N ILE A 225 -12.29 -5.13 25.32
CA ILE A 225 -12.94 -5.74 26.48
C ILE A 225 -12.33 -5.11 27.72
N ILE A 226 -13.18 -4.61 28.61
CA ILE A 226 -12.79 -3.99 29.88
C ILE A 226 -13.30 -4.91 30.99
N GLU A 227 -12.38 -5.45 31.78
CA GLU A 227 -12.71 -6.28 32.94
C GLU A 227 -12.87 -5.42 34.19
N VAL A 228 -13.93 -5.67 34.98
CA VAL A 228 -14.25 -4.96 36.23
C VAL A 228 -14.50 -5.95 37.36
#